data_AF-A0A3N9NE83-F1
#
_entry.id   AF-A0A3N9NE83-F1
#
_cell.length_a   1.000
_cell.length_b   1.000
_cell.length_c   1.000
_cell.angle_alpha   90.00
_cell.angle_beta   90.00
_cell.angle_gamma   90.00
#
_symmetry.space_group_name_H-M   'P 1'
#
loop_
_entity.id
_entity.type
_entity.pdbx_description
1 polymer ?
#
loop_
_entity_poly.entity_id
_entity_poly.type
_entity_poly.pdbx_seq_one_letter_code
_entity_poly.pdbx_strand_id
1 'polypeptide(L)'
;PEPLAFLLRADVNDYLFVKIDPNITDTATIAKTVQDIQATCQIFSPTRPLRYQFYSDFSFQREQLQNVIRTLFTISTLLAIFISCLGLFGLASFLNEQKTKEVGIRKVLGASIPSILGILTRDITKWIVVANIIAWPIAYFSMRLWLQNFAYKVNLSWWLFVLAGLFALVIALVTVSFQAIRTAAANPVKTLRYE
;
A
#
# COMPACT_ATOMS: atom_id res chain seq x y z
N PRO A 1 18.91 36.21 -22.41
CA PRO A 1 17.74 35.34 -22.20
C PRO A 1 16.62 36.21 -21.63
N GLU A 2 15.48 36.30 -22.31
CA GLU A 2 14.40 37.21 -21.90
C GLU A 2 13.65 36.64 -20.68
N PRO A 3 13.29 37.49 -19.69
CA PRO A 3 12.53 37.05 -18.53
C PRO A 3 11.12 36.65 -18.96
N LEU A 4 10.73 35.41 -18.67
CA LEU A 4 9.47 34.83 -19.11
C LEU A 4 8.58 34.60 -17.89
N ALA A 5 7.44 35.31 -17.84
CA ALA A 5 6.46 35.23 -16.78
C ALA A 5 5.19 34.55 -17.30
N PHE A 6 4.75 33.48 -16.62
CA PHE A 6 3.50 32.80 -16.94
C PHE A 6 2.40 33.24 -15.98
N LEU A 7 1.29 33.72 -16.55
CA LEU A 7 0.07 34.03 -15.81
C LEU A 7 -0.95 32.90 -16.01
N LEU A 8 -1.19 32.12 -14.96
CA LEU A 8 -2.27 31.13 -14.93
C LEU A 8 -3.56 31.81 -14.47
N ARG A 9 -4.44 32.09 -15.44
CA ARG A 9 -5.85 32.55 -15.38
C ARG A 9 -6.40 33.02 -14.00
N ALA A 10 -6.82 34.28 -14.00
CA ALA A 10 -7.07 35.18 -12.88
C ALA A 10 -8.43 35.09 -12.15
N ASP A 11 -8.95 33.90 -11.83
CA ASP A 11 -10.28 33.84 -11.17
C ASP A 11 -10.24 33.58 -9.66
N VAL A 12 -9.28 32.82 -9.10
CA VAL A 12 -9.35 32.49 -7.66
C VAL A 12 -8.03 32.49 -6.87
N ASN A 13 -6.85 32.41 -7.51
CA ASN A 13 -5.57 32.56 -6.81
C ASN A 13 -4.46 32.98 -7.79
N ASP A 14 -4.06 34.26 -7.75
CA ASP A 14 -3.00 34.81 -8.63
C ASP A 14 -1.62 34.33 -8.17
N TYR A 15 -1.17 33.21 -8.72
CA TYR A 15 0.22 32.77 -8.61
C TYR A 15 1.02 33.28 -9.82
N LEU A 16 1.98 34.18 -9.58
CA LEU A 16 2.95 34.63 -10.57
C LEU A 16 4.22 33.78 -10.45
N PHE A 17 4.51 32.96 -11.45
CA PHE A 17 5.77 32.23 -11.52
C PHE A 17 6.81 33.07 -12.28
N VAL A 18 7.85 33.51 -11.57
CA VAL A 18 8.97 34.26 -12.15
C VAL A 18 10.18 33.33 -12.21
N LYS A 19 10.67 33.06 -13.43
CA LYS A 19 11.90 32.30 -13.64
C LYS A 19 13.08 33.26 -13.63
N ILE A 20 13.98 33.10 -12.67
CA ILE A 20 15.25 33.84 -12.59
C ILE A 20 16.30 33.09 -13.42
N ASP A 21 17.21 33.83 -14.08
CA ASP A 21 18.27 33.27 -14.93
C ASP A 21 19.14 32.28 -14.11
N PRO A 22 19.34 31.04 -14.58
CA PRO A 22 20.11 30.02 -13.86
C PRO A 22 21.60 30.36 -13.66
N ASN A 23 22.15 31.36 -14.36
CA ASN A 23 23.55 31.78 -14.20
C ASN A 23 23.79 32.71 -13.00
N ILE A 24 22.74 33.13 -12.30
CA ILE A 24 22.85 34.00 -11.12
C ILE A 24 22.77 33.14 -9.86
N THR A 25 23.93 32.67 -9.38
CA THR A 25 24.04 31.84 -8.17
C THR A 25 24.19 32.65 -6.88
N ASP A 26 24.21 33.98 -6.98
CA ASP A 26 24.54 34.87 -5.88
C ASP A 26 23.29 35.26 -5.06
N THR A 27 23.21 34.78 -3.82
CA THR A 27 22.04 34.93 -2.93
C THR A 27 21.66 36.39 -2.70
N ALA A 28 22.64 37.30 -2.74
CA ALA A 28 22.44 38.73 -2.59
C ALA A 28 21.70 39.36 -3.78
N THR A 29 21.96 38.89 -5.01
CA THR A 29 21.33 39.39 -6.24
C THR A 29 19.90 38.87 -6.38
N ILE A 30 19.66 37.62 -5.95
CA ILE A 30 18.31 37.04 -5.87
C ILE A 30 17.45 37.82 -4.86
N ALA A 31 17.99 38.12 -3.67
CA ALA A 31 17.27 38.90 -2.66
C ALA A 31 16.91 40.32 -3.12
N LYS A 32 17.82 41.01 -3.83
CA LYS A 32 17.54 42.32 -4.45
C LYS A 32 16.46 42.24 -5.53
N THR A 33 16.53 41.23 -6.40
CA THR A 33 15.52 41.02 -7.45
C THR A 33 14.14 40.78 -6.87
N VAL A 34 14.03 40.00 -5.78
CA VAL A 34 12.75 39.79 -5.07
C VAL A 34 12.25 41.09 -4.43
N GLN A 35 13.13 41.92 -3.86
CA GLN A 35 12.76 43.24 -3.32
C GLN A 35 12.29 44.21 -4.40
N ASP A 36 12.95 44.25 -5.56
CA ASP A 36 12.56 45.10 -6.69
C ASP A 36 11.21 44.68 -7.29
N ILE A 37 10.97 43.37 -7.38
CA ILE A 37 9.66 42.81 -7.77
C ILE A 37 8.60 43.18 -6.74
N GLN A 38 8.90 43.05 -5.44
CA GLN A 38 7.98 43.41 -4.36
C GLN A 38 7.63 44.90 -4.39
N ALA A 39 8.61 45.78 -4.57
CA ALA A 39 8.41 47.22 -4.67
C ALA A 39 7.55 47.58 -5.89
N THR A 40 7.83 46.97 -7.05
CA THR A 40 7.03 47.18 -8.27
C THR A 40 5.60 46.69 -8.08
N CYS A 41 5.38 45.50 -7.50
CA CYS A 41 4.04 44.98 -7.23
C CYS A 41 3.26 45.80 -6.20
N GLN A 42 3.92 46.40 -5.20
CA GLN A 42 3.27 47.29 -4.23
C GLN A 42 2.75 48.58 -4.87
N ILE A 43 3.42 49.09 -5.91
CA ILE A 43 2.96 50.25 -6.69
C ILE A 43 1.66 49.92 -7.44
N PHE A 44 1.57 48.73 -8.02
CA PHE A 44 0.40 48.31 -8.81
C PHE A 44 -0.76 47.73 -7.98
N SER A 45 -0.54 47.29 -6.73
CA SER A 45 -1.58 46.68 -5.89
C SER A 45 -1.33 46.88 -4.39
N PRO A 46 -1.63 48.08 -3.84
CA PRO A 46 -1.35 48.43 -2.45
C PRO A 46 -2.18 47.66 -1.39
N THR A 47 -3.27 47.01 -1.79
CA THR A 47 -4.21 46.31 -0.89
C THR A 47 -3.94 44.81 -0.72
N ARG A 48 -2.95 44.23 -1.42
CA ARG A 48 -2.62 42.79 -1.29
C ARG A 48 -1.15 42.60 -0.89
N PRO A 49 -0.86 42.04 0.32
CA PRO A 49 0.52 41.70 0.67
C PRO A 49 1.02 40.57 -0.24
N LEU A 50 2.09 40.85 -1.00
CA LEU A 50 2.74 39.86 -1.84
C LEU A 50 3.35 38.76 -0.95
N ARG A 51 2.77 37.56 -0.97
CA ARG A 51 3.37 36.37 -0.38
C ARG A 51 4.19 35.67 -1.46
N TYR A 52 5.51 35.81 -1.40
CA TYR A 52 6.41 35.03 -2.22
C TYR A 52 6.81 33.76 -1.46
N GLN A 53 6.91 32.65 -2.19
CA GLN A 53 7.46 31.41 -1.66
C GLN A 53 8.36 30.84 -2.74
N PHE A 54 9.59 30.46 -2.39
CA PHE A 54 10.47 29.81 -3.34
C PHE A 54 9.88 28.46 -3.75
N TYR A 55 9.95 28.15 -5.04
CA TYR A 55 9.46 26.89 -5.57
C TYR A 55 10.15 25.69 -4.90
N SER A 56 11.44 25.84 -4.52
CA SER A 56 12.20 24.85 -3.76
C SER A 56 11.57 24.53 -2.41
N ASP A 57 11.09 25.53 -1.67
CA ASP A 57 10.49 25.33 -0.35
C ASP A 57 9.08 24.73 -0.49
N PHE A 58 8.34 25.15 -1.52
CA PHE A 58 7.02 24.60 -1.82
C PHE A 58 7.09 23.13 -2.25
N SER A 59 8.04 22.76 -3.12
CA SER A 59 8.26 21.37 -3.52
C SER A 59 8.74 20.52 -2.34
N PHE A 60 9.64 21.04 -1.51
CA PHE A 60 10.15 20.32 -0.35
C PHE A 60 9.04 20.00 0.68
N GLN A 61 8.15 20.95 0.97
CA GLN A 61 6.99 20.69 1.86
C GLN A 61 6.02 19.65 1.29
N ARG A 62 5.78 19.68 -0.03
CA ARG A 62 4.93 18.69 -0.73
C ARG A 62 5.55 17.30 -0.69
N GLU A 63 6.85 17.19 -0.92
CA GLU A 63 7.59 15.93 -0.83
C GLU A 63 7.55 15.35 0.58
N GLN A 64 7.73 16.18 1.61
CA GLN A 64 7.61 15.73 3.01
C GLN A 64 6.22 15.16 3.31
N LEU A 65 5.15 15.84 2.88
CA LEU A 65 3.79 15.34 3.06
C LEU A 65 3.58 14.00 2.33
N GLN A 66 4.08 13.87 1.10
CA GLN A 66 4.00 12.61 0.35
C GLN A 66 4.79 11.49 1.03
N ASN A 67 5.97 11.79 1.58
CA ASN A 67 6.78 10.81 2.31
C ASN A 67 6.07 10.31 3.57
N VAL A 68 5.42 11.21 4.32
CA VAL A 68 4.62 10.82 5.49
C VAL A 68 3.45 9.94 5.08
N ILE A 69 2.68 10.34 4.07
CA ILE A 69 1.54 9.55 3.55
C ILE A 69 2.03 8.16 3.10
N ARG A 70 3.11 8.09 2.33
CA ARG A 70 3.71 6.83 1.88
C ARG A 70 4.09 5.93 3.06
N THR A 71 4.70 6.51 4.10
CA THR A 71 5.12 5.76 5.29
C THR A 71 3.92 5.22 6.06
N LEU A 72 2.88 6.04 6.25
CA LEU A 72 1.63 5.61 6.89
C LEU A 72 0.97 4.46 6.14
N PHE A 73 0.81 4.58 4.81
CA PHE A 73 0.26 3.50 3.99
C PHE A 73 1.11 2.23 4.05
N THR A 74 2.45 2.36 4.10
CA THR A 74 3.35 1.21 4.20
C THR A 74 3.16 0.47 5.52
N ILE A 75 3.11 1.21 6.65
CA ILE A 75 2.89 0.63 7.98
C ILE A 75 1.49 0.01 8.08
N SER A 76 0.46 0.70 7.61
CA SER A 76 -0.92 0.17 7.60
C SER A 76 -1.04 -1.09 6.74
N THR A 77 -0.36 -1.14 5.60
CA THR A 77 -0.32 -2.33 4.74
C THR A 77 0.35 -3.50 5.46
N LEU A 78 1.50 -3.26 6.11
CA LEU A 78 2.21 -4.28 6.87
C LEU A 78 1.34 -4.83 8.02
N LEU A 79 0.67 -3.94 8.73
CA LEU A 79 -0.23 -4.31 9.83
C LEU A 79 -1.44 -5.10 9.33
N ALA A 80 -2.03 -4.69 8.20
CA ALA A 80 -3.15 -5.40 7.58
C ALA A 80 -2.75 -6.82 7.15
N ILE A 81 -1.55 -6.99 6.57
CA ILE A 81 -1.01 -8.32 6.24
C ILE A 81 -0.85 -9.15 7.52
N PHE A 82 -0.26 -8.57 8.57
CA PHE A 82 -0.04 -9.26 9.84
C PHE A 82 -1.36 -9.76 10.47
N ILE A 83 -2.38 -8.89 10.53
CA ILE A 83 -3.72 -9.24 11.04
C ILE A 83 -4.38 -10.30 10.15
N SER A 84 -4.22 -10.20 8.83
CA SER A 84 -4.76 -11.20 7.89
C SER A 84 -4.14 -12.58 8.11
N CYS A 85 -2.83 -12.64 8.36
CA CYS A 85 -2.14 -13.88 8.72
C CYS A 85 -2.65 -14.47 10.04
N LEU A 86 -2.92 -13.63 11.05
CA LEU A 86 -3.52 -14.08 12.32
C LEU A 86 -4.94 -14.61 12.11
N GLY A 87 -5.75 -13.96 11.27
CA GLY A 87 -7.09 -14.43 10.92
C GLY A 87 -7.06 -15.78 10.21
N LEU A 88 -6.17 -15.93 9.21
CA LEU A 88 -5.99 -17.21 8.52
C LEU A 88 -5.49 -18.31 9.47
N PHE A 89 -4.55 -17.98 10.37
CA PHE A 89 -4.05 -18.90 11.39
C PHE A 89 -5.17 -19.34 12.35
N GLY A 90 -6.03 -18.41 12.79
CA GLY A 90 -7.18 -18.73 13.63
C GLY A 90 -8.18 -19.64 12.93
N LEU A 91 -8.53 -19.33 11.67
CA LEU A 91 -9.42 -20.14 10.85
C LEU A 91 -8.86 -21.56 10.64
N ALA A 92 -7.58 -21.67 10.29
CA ALA A 92 -6.93 -22.96 10.09
C ALA A 92 -6.81 -23.76 11.40
N SER A 93 -6.64 -23.12 12.55
CA SER A 93 -6.65 -23.79 13.85
C SER A 93 -8.03 -24.36 14.18
N PHE A 94 -9.09 -23.58 13.93
CA PHE A 94 -10.48 -24.01 14.14
C PHE A 94 -10.87 -25.17 13.20
N LEU A 95 -10.49 -25.08 11.92
CA LEU A 95 -10.70 -26.15 10.95
C LEU A 95 -9.96 -27.42 11.35
N ASN A 96 -8.74 -27.29 11.86
CA ASN A 96 -7.98 -28.43 12.38
C ASN A 96 -8.70 -29.09 13.55
N GLU A 97 -9.20 -28.31 14.51
CA GLU A 97 -9.92 -28.83 15.67
C GLU A 97 -11.18 -29.60 15.24
N GLN A 98 -11.96 -29.05 14.32
CA GLN A 98 -13.17 -29.67 13.79
C GLN A 98 -12.88 -30.94 12.97
N LYS A 99 -11.72 -30.99 12.28
CA LYS A 99 -11.28 -32.13 11.46
C LYS A 99 -10.41 -33.14 12.23
N THR A 100 -10.06 -32.87 13.49
CA THR A 100 -9.21 -33.77 14.30
C THR A 100 -9.79 -35.18 14.43
N LYS A 101 -11.12 -35.32 14.49
CA LYS A 101 -11.80 -36.62 14.59
C LYS A 101 -11.63 -37.45 13.31
N GLU A 102 -11.81 -36.85 12.13
CA GLU A 102 -11.59 -37.52 10.83
C GLU A 102 -10.11 -37.88 10.61
N VAL A 103 -9.21 -36.97 11.01
CA VAL A 103 -7.76 -37.15 10.90
C VAL A 103 -7.26 -38.23 11.87
N GLY A 104 -7.79 -38.28 13.09
CA GLY A 104 -7.48 -39.30 14.09
C GLY A 104 -7.88 -40.71 13.62
N ILE A 105 -9.08 -40.88 13.07
CA ILE A 105 -9.54 -42.16 12.52
C ILE A 105 -8.63 -42.61 11.36
N ARG A 106 -8.31 -41.72 10.41
CA ARG A 106 -7.39 -42.07 9.31
C ARG A 106 -5.98 -42.42 9.77
N LYS A 107 -5.46 -41.74 10.80
CA LYS A 107 -4.12 -41.99 11.36
C LYS A 107 -4.06 -43.37 12.04
N VAL A 108 -5.12 -43.79 12.73
CA VAL A 108 -5.24 -45.14 13.32
C VAL A 108 -5.39 -46.21 12.24
N LEU A 109 -6.02 -45.89 11.11
CA LEU A 109 -6.11 -46.75 9.93
C LEU A 109 -4.82 -46.80 9.08
N GLY A 110 -3.71 -46.20 9.54
CA GLY A 110 -2.41 -46.27 8.88
C GLY A 110 -2.17 -45.23 7.78
N ALA A 111 -3.01 -44.18 7.68
CA ALA A 111 -2.77 -43.10 6.72
C ALA A 111 -1.48 -42.34 7.04
N SER A 112 -0.66 -42.10 6.02
CA SER A 112 0.59 -41.36 6.16
C SER A 112 0.35 -39.86 6.45
N ILE A 113 1.17 -39.29 7.33
CA ILE A 113 1.17 -37.86 7.68
C ILE A 113 1.11 -36.93 6.45
N PRO A 114 1.90 -37.13 5.37
CA PRO A 114 1.81 -36.28 4.17
C PRO A 114 0.48 -36.37 3.42
N SER A 115 -0.22 -37.51 3.45
CA SER A 115 -1.56 -37.63 2.83
C SER A 115 -2.60 -36.78 3.55
N ILE A 116 -2.48 -36.66 4.87
CA ILE A 116 -3.39 -35.87 5.70
C ILE A 116 -3.11 -34.37 5.50
N LEU A 117 -1.83 -33.99 5.48
CA LEU A 117 -1.38 -32.62 5.17
C LEU A 117 -1.88 -32.17 3.79
N GLY A 118 -1.77 -33.03 2.77
CA GLY A 118 -2.18 -32.69 1.41
C GLY A 118 -3.68 -32.38 1.27
N ILE A 119 -4.55 -33.12 1.95
CA ILE A 119 -6.00 -32.88 1.91
C ILE A 119 -6.35 -31.56 2.60
N LEU A 120 -5.81 -31.34 3.79
CA LEU A 120 -6.06 -30.13 4.58
C LEU A 120 -5.58 -28.86 3.85
N THR A 121 -4.35 -28.90 3.30
CA THR A 121 -3.81 -27.77 2.54
C THR A 121 -4.58 -27.52 1.25
N ARG A 122 -5.04 -28.58 0.56
CA ARG A 122 -5.77 -28.44 -0.72
C ARG A 122 -7.13 -27.78 -0.54
N ASP A 123 -7.86 -28.14 0.51
CA ASP A 123 -9.17 -27.54 0.79
C ASP A 123 -9.06 -26.04 1.06
N ILE A 124 -8.09 -25.62 1.88
CA ILE A 124 -7.85 -24.21 2.18
C ILE A 124 -7.34 -23.46 0.94
N THR A 125 -6.42 -24.07 0.18
CA THR A 125 -5.87 -23.46 -1.05
C THR A 125 -6.95 -23.20 -2.09
N LYS A 126 -7.91 -24.12 -2.27
CA LYS A 126 -9.03 -23.95 -3.19
C LYS A 126 -9.84 -22.69 -2.85
N TRP A 127 -10.15 -22.48 -1.57
CA TRP A 127 -10.89 -21.29 -1.13
C TRP A 127 -10.09 -20.00 -1.29
N ILE A 128 -8.77 -20.03 -1.07
CA ILE A 128 -7.88 -18.88 -1.31
C ILE A 128 -7.85 -18.47 -2.79
N VAL A 129 -7.83 -19.45 -3.71
CA VAL A 129 -7.87 -19.17 -5.16
C VAL A 129 -9.19 -18.52 -5.55
N VAL A 130 -10.31 -19.04 -5.05
CA VAL A 130 -11.64 -18.43 -5.30
C VAL A 130 -11.70 -17.00 -4.76
N ALA A 131 -11.19 -16.77 -3.55
CA ALA A 131 -11.12 -15.43 -2.97
C ALA A 131 -10.28 -14.47 -3.82
N ASN A 132 -9.14 -14.91 -4.37
CA ASN A 132 -8.31 -14.10 -5.26
C ASN A 132 -9.04 -13.69 -6.55
N ILE A 133 -9.76 -14.62 -7.17
CA ILE A 133 -10.53 -14.36 -8.40
C ILE A 133 -11.59 -13.27 -8.17
N ILE A 134 -12.20 -13.25 -6.98
CA ILE A 134 -13.20 -12.23 -6.60
C ILE A 134 -12.51 -10.92 -6.19
N ALA A 135 -11.36 -10.99 -5.52
CA ALA A 135 -10.64 -9.81 -5.04
C ALA A 135 -10.07 -8.96 -6.18
N TRP A 136 -9.58 -9.56 -7.27
CA TRP A 136 -8.99 -8.84 -8.41
C TRP A 136 -9.94 -7.81 -9.06
N PRO A 137 -11.19 -8.16 -9.48
CA PRO A 137 -12.11 -7.18 -10.07
C PRO A 137 -12.52 -6.10 -9.08
N ILE A 138 -12.72 -6.44 -7.80
CA ILE A 138 -13.05 -5.47 -6.75
C ILE A 138 -11.90 -4.48 -6.57
N ALA A 139 -10.66 -4.97 -6.47
CA ALA A 139 -9.48 -4.14 -6.33
C ALA A 139 -9.26 -3.25 -7.55
N TYR A 140 -9.45 -3.78 -8.76
CA TYR A 140 -9.36 -3.00 -9.99
C TYR A 140 -10.39 -1.87 -10.05
N PHE A 141 -11.65 -2.15 -9.70
CA PHE A 141 -12.71 -1.14 -9.70
C PHE A 141 -12.46 -0.04 -8.67
N SER A 142 -12.11 -0.42 -7.43
CA SER A 142 -11.78 0.53 -6.35
C SER A 142 -10.59 1.41 -6.73
N MET A 143 -9.55 0.83 -7.31
CA MET A 143 -8.36 1.56 -7.71
C MET A 143 -8.67 2.50 -8.88
N ARG A 144 -9.45 2.05 -9.87
CA ARG A 144 -9.91 2.91 -10.98
C ARG A 144 -10.71 4.11 -10.49
N LEU A 145 -11.63 3.91 -9.53
CA LEU A 145 -12.42 4.99 -8.95
C LEU A 145 -11.53 5.99 -8.18
N TRP A 146 -10.56 5.49 -7.43
CA TRP A 146 -9.62 6.33 -6.68
C TRP A 146 -8.72 7.16 -7.61
N LEU A 147 -8.17 6.54 -8.67
CA LEU A 147 -7.32 7.20 -9.66
C LEU A 147 -8.04 8.24 -10.53
N GLN A 148 -9.39 8.25 -10.58
CA GLN A 148 -10.11 9.26 -11.36
C GLN A 148 -9.88 10.69 -10.87
N ASN A 149 -9.62 10.87 -9.58
CA ASN A 149 -9.42 12.18 -8.96
C ASN A 149 -8.00 12.75 -9.16
N PHE A 150 -7.10 11.99 -9.81
CA PHE A 150 -5.71 12.40 -10.02
C PHE A 150 -5.46 12.68 -11.50
N ALA A 151 -4.80 13.81 -11.78
CA ALA A 151 -4.42 14.21 -13.14
C ALA A 151 -3.33 13.30 -13.73
N TYR A 152 -2.41 12.84 -12.89
CA TYR A 152 -1.43 11.80 -13.22
C TYR A 152 -1.91 10.44 -12.71
N LYS A 153 -2.13 9.50 -13.63
CA LYS A 153 -2.64 8.15 -13.32
C LYS A 153 -1.59 7.10 -13.64
N VAL A 154 -1.37 6.19 -12.70
CA VAL A 154 -0.55 5.00 -12.95
C VAL A 154 -1.40 4.01 -13.75
N ASN A 155 -0.83 3.46 -14.82
CA ASN A 155 -1.49 2.41 -15.59
C ASN A 155 -1.45 1.09 -14.79
N LEU A 156 -2.61 0.59 -14.37
CA LEU A 156 -2.70 -0.70 -13.69
C LEU A 156 -2.47 -1.83 -14.70
N SER A 157 -1.27 -2.40 -14.67
CA SER A 157 -0.95 -3.59 -15.43
C SER A 157 -1.50 -4.84 -14.75
N TRP A 158 -2.10 -5.75 -15.52
CA TRP A 158 -2.71 -6.97 -14.98
C TRP A 158 -1.71 -7.86 -14.20
N TRP A 159 -0.43 -7.87 -14.60
CA TRP A 159 0.60 -8.67 -13.94
C TRP A 159 0.77 -8.35 -12.44
N LEU A 160 0.45 -7.12 -12.01
CA LEU A 160 0.51 -6.73 -10.60
C LEU A 160 -0.47 -7.54 -9.74
N PHE A 161 -1.66 -7.83 -10.25
CA PHE A 161 -2.66 -8.64 -9.55
C PHE A 161 -2.21 -10.10 -9.45
N VAL A 162 -1.61 -10.62 -10.51
CA VAL A 162 -1.05 -11.99 -10.52
C VAL A 162 0.09 -12.10 -9.52
N LEU A 163 1.02 -11.13 -9.50
CA LEU A 163 2.14 -11.12 -8.56
C LEU A 163 1.65 -11.00 -7.10
N ALA A 164 0.69 -10.10 -6.83
CA ALA A 164 0.11 -9.94 -5.50
C ALA A 164 -0.64 -11.20 -5.05
N GLY A 165 -1.39 -11.84 -5.95
CA GLY A 165 -2.08 -13.11 -5.69
C GLY A 165 -1.10 -14.25 -5.41
N LEU A 166 0.01 -14.32 -6.15
CA LEU A 166 1.08 -15.29 -5.92
C LEU A 166 1.70 -15.08 -4.52
N PHE A 167 2.03 -13.85 -4.16
CA PHE A 167 2.55 -13.52 -2.83
C PHE A 167 1.59 -13.90 -1.72
N ALA A 168 0.30 -13.56 -1.86
CA ALA A 168 -0.73 -13.92 -0.89
C ALA A 168 -0.86 -15.45 -0.74
N LEU A 169 -0.78 -16.19 -1.86
CA LEU A 169 -0.85 -17.64 -1.88
C LEU A 169 0.38 -18.28 -1.20
N VAL A 170 1.58 -17.76 -1.47
CA VAL A 170 2.82 -18.22 -0.81
C VAL A 170 2.74 -18.01 0.69
N ILE A 171 2.34 -16.82 1.15
CA ILE A 171 2.19 -16.53 2.58
C ILE A 171 1.18 -17.48 3.22
N ALA A 172 0.02 -17.65 2.60
CA ALA A 172 -1.03 -18.52 3.11
C ALA A 172 -0.59 -19.99 3.18
N LEU A 173 0.07 -20.50 2.13
CA LEU A 173 0.62 -21.86 2.13
C LEU A 173 1.65 -22.03 3.25
N VAL A 174 2.58 -21.10 3.42
CA VAL A 174 3.58 -21.17 4.50
C VAL A 174 2.90 -21.21 5.87
N THR A 175 1.92 -20.34 6.13
CA THR A 175 1.17 -20.31 7.40
C THR A 175 0.42 -21.63 7.66
N VAL A 176 -0.31 -22.12 6.66
CA VAL A 176 -1.13 -23.34 6.78
C VAL A 176 -0.24 -24.58 6.91
N SER A 177 0.81 -24.70 6.09
CA SER A 177 1.74 -25.82 6.16
C SER A 177 2.42 -25.89 7.52
N PHE A 178 2.84 -24.75 8.08
CA PHE A 178 3.45 -24.71 9.42
C PHE A 178 2.49 -25.23 10.49
N GLN A 179 1.24 -24.80 10.46
CA GLN A 179 0.22 -25.24 11.42
C GLN A 179 -0.14 -26.72 11.24
N ALA A 180 -0.31 -27.16 10.00
CA ALA A 180 -0.65 -28.53 9.67
C ALA A 180 0.46 -29.51 10.11
N ILE A 181 1.74 -29.16 9.91
CA ILE A 181 2.89 -29.94 10.40
C ILE A 181 2.87 -30.01 11.93
N ARG A 182 2.65 -28.88 12.61
CA ARG A 182 2.59 -28.81 14.07
C ARG A 182 1.44 -29.67 14.63
N THR A 183 0.27 -29.69 13.98
CA THR A 183 -0.87 -30.53 14.35
C THR A 183 -0.61 -32.01 14.05
N ALA A 184 -0.02 -32.35 12.90
CA ALA A 184 0.26 -33.73 12.54
C ALA A 184 1.34 -34.39 13.42
N ALA A 185 2.33 -33.59 13.86
CA ALA A 185 3.38 -33.96 14.79
C ALA A 185 2.91 -33.98 16.26
N ALA A 186 1.76 -33.40 16.59
CA ALA A 186 1.19 -33.49 17.92
C ALA A 186 0.80 -34.95 18.22
N ASN A 187 1.33 -35.48 19.34
CA ASN A 187 1.10 -36.85 19.75
C ASN A 187 -0.39 -37.08 20.14
N PRO A 188 -1.13 -37.97 19.43
CA PRO A 188 -2.57 -38.18 19.62
C PRO A 188 -2.93 -38.86 20.96
N VAL A 189 -1.93 -39.36 21.69
CA VAL A 189 -2.12 -40.04 22.98
C VAL A 189 -2.57 -39.07 24.09
N LYS A 190 -2.31 -37.75 23.98
CA LYS A 190 -2.79 -36.77 24.97
C LYS A 190 -4.22 -36.30 24.75
N THR A 191 -4.75 -36.39 23.53
CA THR A 191 -6.10 -35.93 23.19
C THR A 191 -7.21 -36.92 23.55
N LEU A 192 -6.87 -38.20 23.78
CA LEU A 192 -7.81 -39.24 24.21
C LEU A 192 -7.89 -39.41 25.74
N ARG A 193 -7.13 -38.64 26.53
CA ARG A 193 -7.10 -38.74 28.00
C ARG A 193 -7.86 -37.58 28.69
N TYR A 194 -8.60 -36.80 27.92
CA TYR A 194 -9.42 -35.68 28.39
C TYR A 194 -10.93 -35.86 28.14
N GLU A 195 -11.34 -37.05 27.72
CA GLU A 195 -12.63 -37.64 28.12
C GLU A 195 -12.35 -38.63 29.27
#